data_AF-A0A2P4YPI7-F1
#
_entry.id   AF-A0A2P4YPI7-F1
#
_cell.length_a   1.000
_cell.length_b   1.000
_cell.length_c   1.000
_cell.angle_alpha   90.00
_cell.angle_beta   90.00
_cell.angle_gamma   90.00
#
_symmetry.space_group_name_H-M   'P 1'
#
loop_
_entity.id
_entity.type
_entity.pdbx_description
1 polymer ?
#
loop_
_entity_poly.entity_id
_entity_poly.type
_entity_poly.pdbx_seq_one_letter_code
_entity_poly.pdbx_strand_id
1 'polypeptide(L)'
;MAAGLEGGWNIRLIFQPPNSPDMNVLDLVGTDDIIRAVLDAFQSMNSETLDTIFLTLHDCIRSILAVNGSNQYTLPHMDKLKRAGTLPVSLHCERSVYDSAVLKR
;
A
#
# COMPACT_ATOMS: atom_id res chain seq x y z
N MET A 1 -3.69 -21.14 -28.91
CA MET A 1 -3.95 -20.36 -27.68
C MET A 1 -5.42 -20.53 -27.25
N ALA A 2 -5.89 -21.76 -27.03
CA ALA A 2 -7.32 -22.02 -26.78
C ALA A 2 -7.70 -22.15 -25.29
N ALA A 3 -6.82 -22.75 -24.48
CA ALA A 3 -7.14 -23.06 -23.07
C ALA A 3 -7.34 -21.83 -22.16
N GLY A 4 -6.74 -20.68 -22.48
CA GLY A 4 -6.84 -19.45 -21.67
C GLY A 4 -8.08 -18.59 -21.94
N LEU A 5 -8.88 -18.96 -22.95
CA LEU A 5 -10.03 -18.19 -23.44
C LEU A 5 -11.36 -18.95 -23.36
N GLU A 6 -11.32 -20.23 -23.01
CA GLU A 6 -12.52 -21.06 -22.86
C GLU A 6 -13.36 -20.56 -21.68
N GLY A 7 -14.69 -20.58 -21.80
CA GLY A 7 -15.61 -20.18 -20.72
C GLY A 7 -15.64 -18.69 -20.36
N GLY A 8 -15.08 -17.80 -21.21
CA GLY A 8 -15.06 -16.35 -20.96
C GLY A 8 -13.87 -15.88 -20.12
N TRP A 9 -12.92 -16.78 -19.83
CA TRP A 9 -11.68 -16.43 -19.14
C TRP A 9 -10.72 -15.70 -20.08
N ASN A 10 -9.82 -14.88 -19.54
CA ASN A 10 -8.76 -14.20 -20.30
C ASN A 10 -7.44 -14.37 -19.56
N ILE A 11 -6.97 -15.61 -19.53
CA ILE A 11 -5.77 -15.99 -18.77
C ILE A 11 -4.53 -15.55 -19.54
N ARG A 12 -3.76 -14.67 -18.93
CA ARG A 12 -2.47 -14.19 -19.44
C ARG A 12 -1.36 -14.70 -18.54
N LEU A 13 -0.43 -15.46 -19.11
CA LEU A 13 0.79 -15.88 -18.42
C LEU A 13 1.79 -14.73 -18.44
N ILE A 14 2.25 -14.34 -17.26
CA ILE A 14 3.36 -13.39 -17.08
C ILE A 14 4.55 -14.14 -16.52
N PHE A 15 5.75 -13.87 -17.05
CA PHE A 15 6.98 -14.47 -16.55
C PHE A 15 7.33 -13.85 -15.20
N GLN A 16 7.64 -14.68 -14.20
CA GLN A 16 8.24 -14.22 -12.96
C GLN A 16 9.77 -14.29 -13.04
N PRO A 17 10.50 -13.32 -12.46
CA PRO A 17 11.95 -13.35 -12.40
C PRO A 17 12.45 -14.55 -11.57
N PRO A 18 13.48 -15.30 -12.03
CA PRO A 18 14.04 -16.42 -11.28
C PRO A 18 14.65 -15.93 -9.94
N ASN A 19 14.54 -16.75 -8.88
CA ASN A 19 15.00 -16.45 -7.51
C ASN A 19 14.40 -15.18 -6.87
N SER A 20 13.11 -14.91 -7.11
CA SER A 20 12.39 -13.80 -6.47
C SER A 20 11.33 -14.31 -5.49
N PRO A 21 11.73 -14.86 -4.33
CA PRO A 21 10.79 -15.42 -3.35
C PRO A 21 9.79 -14.37 -2.84
N ASP A 22 10.20 -13.10 -2.76
CA ASP A 22 9.35 -11.96 -2.35
C ASP A 22 8.23 -11.64 -3.37
N MET A 23 8.28 -12.23 -4.56
CA MET A 23 7.35 -11.97 -5.67
C MET A 23 6.50 -13.21 -6.02
N ASN A 24 6.73 -14.35 -5.36
CA ASN A 24 5.96 -15.57 -5.60
C ASN A 24 4.71 -15.60 -4.70
N VAL A 25 3.55 -15.36 -5.31
CA VAL A 25 2.24 -15.42 -4.64
C VAL A 25 1.94 -16.82 -4.07
N LEU A 26 2.49 -17.89 -4.66
CA LEU A 26 2.27 -19.27 -4.22
C LEU A 26 3.16 -19.67 -3.03
N ASP A 27 4.30 -19.01 -2.81
CA ASP A 27 5.20 -19.30 -1.67
C ASP A 27 4.74 -18.62 -0.37
N LEU A 28 3.71 -17.74 -0.44
CA LEU A 28 3.06 -17.13 0.72
C LEU A 28 1.92 -17.99 1.30
N VAL A 29 1.58 -19.13 0.69
CA VAL A 29 0.48 -19.99 1.13
C VAL A 29 0.98 -20.99 2.17
N GLY A 30 1.41 -20.47 3.31
CA GLY A 30 1.71 -21.26 4.50
C GLY A 30 0.42 -21.54 5.28
N THR A 31 0.20 -22.81 5.60
CA THR A 31 -0.66 -23.42 6.65
C THR A 31 -1.91 -22.68 7.16
N ASP A 32 -3.00 -23.42 7.40
CA ASP A 32 -4.26 -22.91 8.00
C ASP A 32 -4.04 -22.04 9.25
N ASP A 33 -2.96 -22.30 10.00
CA ASP A 33 -2.59 -21.53 11.19
C ASP A 33 -2.11 -20.11 10.88
N ILE A 34 -1.39 -19.89 9.78
CA ILE A 34 -1.03 -18.53 9.33
C ILE A 34 -2.28 -17.80 8.85
N ILE A 35 -3.16 -18.47 8.11
CA ILE A 35 -4.43 -17.89 7.67
C ILE A 35 -5.26 -17.46 8.89
N ARG A 36 -5.39 -18.33 9.90
CA ARG A 36 -6.08 -18.01 11.16
C ARG A 36 -5.41 -16.86 11.90
N ALA A 37 -4.09 -16.88 12.06
CA ALA A 37 -3.36 -15.82 12.74
C ALA A 37 -3.52 -14.46 12.06
N VAL A 38 -3.52 -14.42 10.72
CA VAL A 38 -3.76 -13.19 9.95
C VAL A 38 -5.21 -12.72 10.11
N LEU A 39 -6.18 -13.62 10.06
CA LEU A 39 -7.60 -13.28 10.27
C LEU A 39 -7.86 -12.76 11.69
N ASP A 40 -7.28 -13.39 12.71
CA ASP A 40 -7.38 -12.97 14.10
C ASP A 40 -6.70 -11.61 14.32
N ALA A 41 -5.52 -11.40 13.74
CA ALA A 41 -4.84 -10.11 13.77
C ALA A 41 -5.67 -9.02 13.07
N PHE A 42 -6.30 -9.33 11.94
CA PHE A 42 -7.17 -8.41 11.23
C PHE A 42 -8.43 -8.05 12.03
N GLN A 43 -9.10 -9.04 12.63
CA GLN A 43 -10.31 -8.82 13.43
C GLN A 43 -10.03 -8.11 14.76
N SER A 44 -8.87 -8.36 15.38
CA SER A 44 -8.45 -7.70 16.62
C SER A 44 -7.93 -6.28 16.41
N MET A 45 -7.59 -5.91 15.16
CA MET A 45 -7.11 -4.59 14.83
C MET A 45 -8.23 -3.55 14.92
N ASN A 46 -7.99 -2.47 15.67
CA ASN A 46 -8.99 -1.41 15.79
C ASN A 46 -8.99 -0.51 14.54
N SER A 47 -10.17 -0.07 14.12
CA SER A 47 -10.34 0.77 12.92
C SER A 47 -9.58 2.10 13.01
N GLU A 48 -9.49 2.69 14.21
CA GLU A 48 -8.75 3.93 14.43
C GLU A 48 -7.24 3.79 14.15
N THR A 49 -6.66 2.60 14.38
CA THR A 49 -5.26 2.28 14.09
C THR A 49 -5.08 2.15 12.58
N LEU A 50 -6.03 1.53 11.88
CA LEU A 50 -6.00 1.47 10.41
C LEU A 50 -6.09 2.87 9.79
N ASP A 51 -7.02 3.71 10.24
CA ASP A 51 -7.16 5.09 9.77
C ASP A 51 -5.86 5.88 9.99
N THR A 52 -5.23 5.67 11.14
CA THR A 52 -3.92 6.26 11.42
C THR A 52 -2.85 5.83 10.44
N ILE A 53 -2.70 4.51 10.25
CA ILE A 53 -1.67 3.95 9.40
C ILE A 53 -1.86 4.45 7.97
N PHE A 54 -3.11 4.48 7.52
CA PHE A 54 -3.48 4.97 6.19
C PHE A 54 -3.13 6.46 6.00
N LEU A 55 -3.47 7.32 6.96
CA LEU A 55 -3.12 8.74 6.88
C LEU A 55 -1.62 8.97 7.00
N THR A 56 -0.93 8.22 7.85
CA THR A 56 0.54 8.29 7.96
C THR A 56 1.19 7.91 6.65
N LEU A 57 0.72 6.85 5.99
CA LEU A 57 1.19 6.44 4.67
C LEU A 57 0.95 7.52 3.61
N HIS A 58 -0.25 8.11 3.57
CA HIS A 58 -0.55 9.21 2.67
C HIS A 58 0.40 10.39 2.86
N ASP A 59 0.75 10.72 4.10
CA ASP A 59 1.63 11.84 4.40
C ASP A 59 3.09 11.52 4.05
N CYS A 60 3.54 10.28 4.25
CA CYS A 60 4.82 9.80 3.73
C CYS A 60 4.91 9.96 2.21
N ILE A 61 3.87 9.54 1.47
CA ILE A 61 3.83 9.66 0.01
C ILE A 61 3.89 11.13 -0.41
N ARG A 62 3.14 12.03 0.24
CA ARG A 62 3.20 13.48 0.00
C ARG A 62 4.61 14.04 0.23
N SER A 63 5.27 13.65 1.32
CA SER A 63 6.62 14.09 1.64
C SER A 63 7.65 13.60 0.61
N ILE A 64 7.54 12.34 0.16
CA ILE A 64 8.39 11.76 -0.88
C ILE A 64 8.21 12.51 -2.20
N LEU A 65 6.97 12.79 -2.61
CA LEU A 65 6.68 13.55 -3.82
C LEU A 65 7.27 14.96 -3.75
N ALA A 66 7.16 15.63 -2.59
CA ALA A 66 7.72 16.96 -2.39
C ALA A 66 9.26 17.00 -2.53
N VAL A 67 9.96 15.90 -2.24
CA VAL A 67 11.42 15.76 -2.45
C VAL A 67 11.78 15.00 -3.73
N ASN A 68 10.87 14.92 -4.70
CA ASN A 68 11.06 14.27 -6.01
C ASN A 68 11.50 12.79 -5.92
N GLY A 69 10.92 12.02 -5.00
CA GLY A 69 11.24 10.60 -4.87
C GLY A 69 12.52 10.29 -4.08
N SER A 70 13.16 11.30 -3.50
CA SER A 70 14.30 11.09 -2.60
C SER A 70 13.89 10.41 -1.29
N ASN A 71 14.79 9.61 -0.72
CA ASN A 71 14.61 8.99 0.60
C ASN A 71 14.89 9.97 1.76
N GLN A 72 15.37 11.18 1.46
CA GLN A 72 15.61 12.24 2.45
C GLN A 72 14.35 13.08 2.66
N TYR A 73 13.31 12.49 3.23
CA TYR A 73 12.08 13.18 3.59
C TYR A 73 11.87 13.15 5.11
N THR A 74 11.25 14.20 5.64
CA THR A 74 10.85 14.23 7.05
C THR A 74 9.53 13.50 7.22
N LEU A 75 9.48 12.58 8.17
CA LEU A 75 8.23 11.94 8.56
C LEU A 75 7.38 12.94 9.36
N PRO A 76 6.20 13.33 8.85
CA PRO A 76 5.29 14.19 9.59
C PRO A 76 4.65 13.42 10.76
N HIS A 77 4.69 14.01 11.96
CA HIS A 77 4.10 13.41 13.16
C HIS A 77 2.63 13.84 13.33
N MET A 78 1.71 12.90 13.11
CA MET A 78 0.25 13.10 13.14
C MET A 78 -0.38 12.98 14.55
N ASP A 79 0.43 12.84 15.60
CA ASP A 79 -0.03 12.63 16.99
C ASP A 79 -0.93 13.74 17.52
N LYS A 80 -0.75 14.98 17.03
CA LYS A 80 -1.58 16.12 17.46
C LYS A 80 -3.02 16.01 16.96
N LEU A 81 -3.24 15.52 15.75
CA LEU A 81 -4.57 15.36 15.14
C LEU A 81 -5.33 14.19 15.76
N LYS A 82 -4.63 13.10 16.10
CA LYS A 82 -5.17 11.99 16.89
C LYS A 82 -5.75 12.43 18.21
N ARG A 83 -4.97 13.17 19.01
CA ARG A 83 -5.39 13.62 20.34
C ARG A 83 -6.58 14.57 20.29
N ALA A 84 -6.78 15.25 19.17
CA ALA A 84 -7.89 16.15 18.95
C ALA A 84 -9.15 15.45 18.39
N GLY A 85 -9.12 14.14 18.10
CA GLY A 85 -10.26 13.40 17.56
C GLY A 85 -10.73 13.87 16.17
N THR A 86 -9.86 14.56 15.43
CA THR A 86 -10.19 15.22 14.15
C THR A 86 -9.37 14.63 13.01
N LEU A 87 -9.25 13.30 12.97
CA LEU A 87 -8.57 12.63 11.85
C LEU A 87 -9.40 12.83 10.57
N PRO A 88 -8.82 13.41 9.51
CA PRO A 88 -9.48 13.45 8.22
C PRO A 88 -9.53 12.05 7.60
N VAL A 89 -10.52 11.76 6.76
CA VAL A 89 -10.61 10.47 6.04
C VAL A 89 -9.51 10.33 4.97
N SER A 90 -9.00 11.45 4.47
CA SER A 90 -7.90 11.49 3.51
C SER A 90 -7.09 12.78 3.62
N LEU A 91 -5.81 12.73 3.24
CA LEU A 91 -4.94 13.90 3.13
C LEU A 91 -4.90 14.41 1.69
N HIS A 92 -4.92 15.73 1.53
CA HIS A 92 -5.25 16.33 0.23
C HIS A 92 -4.29 16.01 -0.93
N CYS A 93 -2.97 16.06 -0.85
CA CYS A 93 -2.04 16.11 -2.01
C CYS A 93 -2.29 17.25 -3.02
N GLU A 94 -1.47 18.30 -2.94
CA GLU A 94 -1.55 19.40 -3.90
C GLU A 94 -1.12 18.95 -5.31
N ARG A 95 -1.86 19.42 -6.32
CA ARG A 95 -1.59 19.09 -7.73
C ARG A 95 -0.21 19.57 -8.18
N SER A 96 0.26 20.71 -7.68
CA SER A 96 1.61 21.24 -7.92
C SER A 96 2.71 20.25 -7.54
N VAL A 97 2.58 19.60 -6.37
CA VAL A 97 3.53 18.60 -5.85
C VAL A 97 3.53 17.36 -6.74
N TYR A 98 2.34 16.86 -7.09
CA TYR A 98 2.19 15.73 -8.00
C TYR A 98 2.81 16.00 -9.38
N ASP A 99 2.44 17.12 -10.00
CA ASP A 99 2.91 17.51 -11.32
C ASP A 99 4.44 17.65 -11.34
N SER A 100 5.01 18.28 -10.30
CA SER A 100 6.46 18.46 -10.19
C SER A 100 7.25 17.15 -10.07
N ALA A 101 6.65 16.11 -9.50
CA ALA A 101 7.26 14.79 -9.34
C ALA A 101 7.07 13.90 -10.58
N VAL A 102 5.93 14.01 -11.26
CA VAL A 102 5.58 13.17 -12.42
C VAL A 102 6.18 13.70 -13.72
N LEU A 103 6.26 15.02 -13.89
CA LEU A 103 6.75 15.66 -15.13
C LEU A 103 8.28 15.76 -15.20
N LYS A 104 9.01 15.27 -14.19
CA LYS A 104 10.48 15.22 -14.15
C LYS A 104 11.10 13.96 -14.79
N ARG A 105 10.34 13.19 -15.57
CA ARG A 105 10.86 12.04 -16.32
C ARG A 105 11.55 12.43 -17.61
#